data_AF-A0A426TRR8-F1
#
_entry.id   AF-A0A426TRR8-F1
#
_cell.length_a   1.000
_cell.length_b   1.000
_cell.length_c   1.000
_cell.angle_alpha   90.00
_cell.angle_beta   90.00
_cell.angle_gamma   90.00
#
_symmetry.space_group_name_H-M   'P 1'
#
loop_
_entity.id
_entity.type
_entity.pdbx_description
1 polymer ?
#
loop_
_entity_poly.entity_id
_entity_poly.type
_entity_poly.pdbx_seq_one_letter_code
_entity_poly.pdbx_strand_id
1 'polypeptide(L)'
;DLGDPALETVLGCAAARQLRDEAALLEGAGATFNQAAFLRGALTPIFFGSALNNFGVEPFLQALTTLAPPPGPRVSDRGPVDPSAESFSGFVFKIQANMDPLHRDRTAFIRVCSGRFTKDMQVLNPRTGKSIRLSRPSRMFARERATVDEAFPGDVIGVTNPGAFAIGDTLCVGTPLRYTAIPRFAPECFALLQNRSLAKHKQFHKGLTQLVEEGVVQVFYDVANMRREPILAAVGELQFDVVRARLASEYGVEADIEPLNYVAARWPSCTPEMLGQERMPMAVREVRDSDDRIVLLFTSAWELAYVERERPQFQLRSAAD
;
A
#
# COMPACT_ATOMS: atom_id res chain seq x y z
N ASP A 1 44.05 -4.54 4.56
CA ASP A 1 44.36 -5.23 3.30
C ASP A 1 44.29 -6.74 3.58
N LEU A 2 43.82 -7.55 2.62
CA LEU A 2 43.71 -9.02 2.78
C LEU A 2 45.08 -9.71 2.85
N GLY A 3 46.13 -9.05 2.34
CA GLY A 3 47.52 -9.49 2.45
C GLY A 3 48.20 -9.18 3.78
N ASP A 4 47.52 -8.50 4.71
CA ASP A 4 48.12 -8.09 5.98
C ASP A 4 48.37 -9.31 6.91
N PRO A 5 49.62 -9.55 7.36
CA PRO A 5 49.93 -10.61 8.32
C PRO A 5 49.18 -10.50 9.65
N ALA A 6 48.76 -9.29 10.06
CA ALA A 6 48.00 -9.08 11.29
C ALA A 6 46.64 -9.82 11.26
N LEU A 7 46.10 -10.11 10.08
CA LEU A 7 44.83 -10.83 9.91
C LEU A 7 44.87 -12.23 10.56
N GLU A 8 46.00 -12.93 10.44
CA GLU A 8 46.19 -14.26 11.05
C GLU A 8 46.30 -14.19 12.57
N THR A 9 46.79 -13.07 13.10
CA THR A 9 46.86 -12.83 14.54
C THR A 9 45.47 -12.58 15.13
N VAL A 10 44.59 -11.90 14.39
CA VAL A 10 43.24 -11.53 14.86
C VAL A 10 42.22 -12.65 14.65
N LEU A 11 42.24 -13.32 13.50
CA LEU A 11 41.23 -14.32 13.10
C LEU A 11 41.69 -15.78 13.29
N GLY A 12 43.00 -16.00 13.44
CA GLY A 12 43.62 -17.32 13.35
C GLY A 12 43.89 -17.74 11.90
N CYS A 13 44.87 -18.63 11.69
CA CYS A 13 45.34 -19.02 10.36
C CYS A 13 44.25 -19.61 9.47
N ALA A 14 43.36 -20.44 10.02
CA ALA A 14 42.32 -21.12 9.25
C ALA A 14 41.27 -20.14 8.69
N ALA A 15 40.72 -19.27 9.55
CA ALA A 15 39.71 -18.29 9.14
C ALA A 15 40.30 -17.20 8.23
N ALA A 16 41.54 -16.76 8.48
CA ALA A 16 42.23 -15.81 7.61
C ALA A 16 42.45 -16.40 6.20
N ARG A 17 42.83 -17.68 6.10
CA ARG A 17 42.95 -18.37 4.81
C ARG A 17 41.60 -18.49 4.10
N GLN A 18 40.56 -18.92 4.80
CA GLN A 18 39.21 -19.03 4.23
C GLN A 18 38.73 -17.68 3.68
N LEU A 19 38.91 -16.59 4.44
CA LEU A 19 38.54 -15.24 4.00
C LEU A 19 39.25 -14.84 2.70
N ARG A 20 40.55 -15.14 2.58
CA ARG A 20 41.32 -14.85 1.36
C ARG A 20 40.83 -15.69 0.18
N ASP A 21 40.57 -16.97 0.39
CA ASP A 21 40.09 -17.89 -0.65
C ASP A 21 38.69 -17.46 -1.15
N GLU A 22 37.77 -17.11 -0.24
CA GLU A 22 36.43 -16.63 -0.58
C GLU A 22 36.45 -15.26 -1.27
N ALA A 23 37.31 -14.34 -0.82
CA ALA A 23 37.49 -13.04 -1.47
C ALA A 23 38.03 -13.20 -2.90
N ALA A 24 39.02 -14.07 -3.11
CA ALA A 24 39.54 -14.36 -4.45
C ALA A 24 38.48 -14.97 -5.37
N LEU A 25 37.58 -15.80 -4.84
CA LEU A 25 36.44 -16.33 -5.59
C LEU A 25 35.48 -15.21 -6.00
N LEU A 26 35.19 -14.27 -5.09
CA LEU A 26 34.35 -13.10 -5.39
C LEU A 26 34.98 -12.16 -6.42
N GLU A 27 36.30 -12.02 -6.44
CA GLU A 27 37.00 -11.25 -7.48
C GLU A 27 36.91 -11.92 -8.85
N GLY A 28 36.97 -13.25 -8.91
CA GLY A 28 36.93 -14.02 -10.16
C GLY A 28 35.53 -14.28 -10.73
N ALA A 29 34.51 -14.38 -9.87
CA ALA A 29 33.15 -14.80 -10.26
C ALA A 29 32.03 -13.88 -9.73
N GLY A 30 32.35 -12.89 -8.90
CA GLY A 30 31.37 -11.97 -8.33
C GLY A 30 31.03 -10.80 -9.25
N ALA A 31 29.90 -10.15 -8.97
CA ALA A 31 29.51 -8.92 -9.64
C ALA A 31 30.22 -7.71 -8.99
N THR A 32 30.83 -6.85 -9.81
CA THR A 32 31.34 -5.56 -9.33
C THR A 32 30.17 -4.58 -9.13
N PHE A 33 30.21 -3.80 -8.06
CA PHE A 33 29.20 -2.77 -7.82
C PHE A 33 29.15 -1.77 -8.98
N ASN A 34 27.93 -1.47 -9.45
CA ASN A 34 27.68 -0.46 -10.45
C ASN A 34 26.50 0.41 -10.01
N GLN A 35 26.76 1.70 -9.79
CA GLN A 35 25.75 2.65 -9.29
C GLN A 35 24.53 2.74 -10.22
N ALA A 36 24.73 2.75 -11.55
CA ALA A 36 23.63 2.86 -12.49
C ALA A 36 22.77 1.59 -12.55
N ALA A 37 23.37 0.41 -12.39
CA ALA A 37 22.63 -0.85 -12.28
C ALA A 37 21.84 -0.92 -10.96
N PHE A 38 22.44 -0.46 -9.86
CA PHE A 38 21.78 -0.35 -8.55
C PHE A 38 20.54 0.56 -8.60
N LEU A 39 20.69 1.78 -9.13
CA LEU A 39 19.59 2.75 -9.22
C LEU A 39 18.42 2.29 -10.12
N ARG A 40 18.66 1.35 -11.03
CA ARG A 40 17.63 0.73 -11.90
C ARG A 40 17.09 -0.59 -11.35
N GLY A 41 17.52 -1.02 -10.16
CA GLY A 41 17.07 -2.26 -9.52
C GLY A 41 17.64 -3.54 -10.13
N ALA A 42 18.71 -3.45 -10.94
CA ALA A 42 19.34 -4.62 -11.59
C ALA A 42 20.51 -5.21 -10.76
N LEU A 43 20.93 -4.52 -9.70
CA LEU A 43 22.02 -4.93 -8.81
C LEU A 43 21.70 -4.52 -7.38
N THR A 44 22.05 -5.36 -6.41
CA THR A 44 21.89 -5.08 -4.97
C THR A 44 23.24 -5.22 -4.27
N PRO A 45 23.76 -4.17 -3.60
CA PRO A 45 24.95 -4.31 -2.76
C PRO A 45 24.63 -5.15 -1.52
N ILE A 46 25.50 -6.09 -1.19
CA ILE A 46 25.32 -7.03 -0.07
C ILE A 46 26.24 -6.61 1.08
N PHE A 47 25.68 -6.58 2.30
CA PHE A 47 26.39 -6.30 3.53
C PHE A 47 26.19 -7.47 4.50
N PHE A 48 27.24 -7.84 5.23
CA PHE A 48 27.19 -8.90 6.24
C PHE A 48 27.30 -8.28 7.64
N GLY A 49 26.53 -8.79 8.59
CA GLY A 49 26.52 -8.27 9.95
C GLY A 49 25.57 -9.04 10.87
N SER A 50 25.51 -8.62 12.13
CA SER A 50 24.55 -9.08 13.12
C SER A 50 23.85 -7.88 13.73
N ALA A 51 22.59 -7.66 13.36
CA ALA A 51 21.78 -6.57 13.91
C ALA A 51 21.60 -6.71 15.43
N LEU A 52 21.45 -7.95 15.93
CA LEU A 52 21.32 -8.23 17.36
C LEU A 52 22.55 -7.80 18.16
N ASN A 53 23.74 -7.97 17.58
CA ASN A 53 25.01 -7.60 18.20
C ASN A 53 25.48 -6.20 17.80
N ASN A 54 24.67 -5.45 17.05
CA ASN A 54 25.02 -4.15 16.47
C ASN A 54 26.35 -4.18 15.66
N PHE A 55 26.62 -5.27 14.94
CA PHE A 55 27.83 -5.46 14.16
C PHE A 55 27.52 -5.34 12.65
N GLY A 56 28.29 -4.54 11.92
CA GLY A 56 28.10 -4.29 10.48
C GLY A 56 26.99 -3.29 10.14
N VAL A 57 26.27 -2.77 11.14
CA VAL A 57 25.17 -1.81 10.96
C VAL A 57 25.69 -0.44 10.51
N GLU A 58 26.77 0.06 11.11
CA GLU A 58 27.34 1.37 10.75
C GLU A 58 27.81 1.43 9.27
N PRO A 59 28.63 0.48 8.77
CA PRO A 59 29.00 0.46 7.35
C PRO A 59 27.79 0.40 6.41
N PHE A 60 26.76 -0.36 6.78
CA PHE A 60 25.50 -0.41 6.03
C PHE A 60 24.79 0.95 5.99
N LEU A 61 24.68 1.65 7.12
CA LEU A 61 24.06 2.97 7.17
C LEU A 61 24.86 4.02 6.40
N GLN A 62 26.19 4.00 6.51
CA GLN A 62 27.06 4.88 5.72
C GLN A 62 26.87 4.65 4.22
N ALA A 63 26.84 3.39 3.79
CA ALA A 63 26.56 3.06 2.40
C ALA A 63 25.15 3.51 1.99
N LEU A 64 24.13 3.36 2.85
CA LEU A 64 22.79 3.84 2.57
C LEU A 64 22.77 5.35 2.31
N THR A 65 23.48 6.15 3.12
CA THR A 65 23.55 7.62 2.92
C THR A 65 24.24 8.03 1.61
N THR A 66 25.14 7.20 1.09
CA THR A 66 25.93 7.51 -0.10
C THR A 66 25.30 6.95 -1.37
N LEU A 67 24.74 5.74 -1.30
CA LEU A 67 24.28 4.99 -2.46
C LEU A 67 22.80 5.26 -2.76
N ALA A 68 21.95 5.46 -1.74
CA ALA A 68 20.52 5.60 -1.93
C ALA A 68 20.17 6.88 -2.72
N PRO A 69 19.19 6.82 -3.64
CA PRO A 69 18.82 7.99 -4.42
C PRO A 69 18.15 9.06 -3.55
N PRO A 70 18.38 10.35 -3.83
CA PRO A 70 17.54 11.41 -3.31
C PRO A 70 16.11 11.30 -3.88
N PRO A 71 15.14 12.10 -3.37
CA PRO A 71 13.83 12.21 -3.98
C PRO A 71 13.95 12.49 -5.48
N GLY A 72 13.35 11.61 -6.30
CA GLY A 72 13.35 11.73 -7.76
C GLY A 72 12.00 12.19 -8.30
N PRO A 73 11.93 12.57 -9.59
CA PRO A 73 10.69 12.97 -10.23
C PRO A 73 9.60 11.90 -10.15
N ARG A 74 8.36 12.34 -9.97
CA ARG A 74 7.20 11.44 -9.90
C ARG A 74 6.23 11.71 -11.04
N VAL A 75 5.81 10.65 -11.74
CA VAL A 75 4.91 10.75 -12.89
C VAL A 75 3.50 11.13 -12.45
N SER A 76 2.95 12.15 -13.11
CA SER A 76 1.55 12.58 -13.00
C SER A 76 0.84 12.49 -14.35
N ASP A 77 -0.47 12.72 -14.35
CA ASP A 77 -1.30 12.91 -15.54
C ASP A 77 -0.84 14.06 -16.46
N ARG A 78 0.06 14.92 -15.98
CA ARG A 78 0.69 16.00 -16.74
C ARG A 78 2.18 15.78 -17.04
N GLY A 79 2.69 14.57 -16.81
CA GLY A 79 4.11 14.23 -16.95
C GLY A 79 4.87 14.24 -15.62
N PRO A 80 6.21 14.13 -15.66
CA PRO A 80 7.03 14.05 -14.46
C PRO A 80 7.03 15.38 -13.70
N VAL A 81 6.77 15.31 -12.39
CA VAL A 81 6.88 16.44 -11.46
C VAL A 81 8.26 16.41 -10.81
N ASP A 82 9.05 17.46 -11.05
CA ASP A 82 10.37 17.61 -10.44
C ASP A 82 10.25 17.96 -8.94
N PRO A 83 11.03 17.30 -8.05
CA PRO A 83 11.03 17.62 -6.64
C PRO A 83 11.38 19.08 -6.33
N SER A 84 12.21 19.71 -7.15
CA SER A 84 12.62 21.11 -7.00
C SER A 84 11.56 22.13 -7.42
N ALA A 85 10.42 21.71 -7.99
CA ALA A 85 9.36 22.63 -8.37
C ALA A 85 8.85 23.41 -7.15
N GLU A 86 8.58 24.71 -7.31
CA GLU A 86 8.24 25.60 -6.19
C GLU A 86 6.90 25.25 -5.51
N SER A 87 5.92 24.81 -6.32
CA SER A 87 4.58 24.51 -5.82
C SER A 87 4.54 23.18 -5.09
N PHE A 88 3.91 23.18 -3.92
CA PHE A 88 3.70 21.96 -3.13
C PHE A 88 2.86 20.96 -3.91
N SER A 89 3.33 19.72 -3.93
CA SER A 89 2.51 18.57 -4.27
C SER A 89 2.92 17.35 -3.47
N GLY A 90 1.95 16.48 -3.21
CA GLY A 90 2.15 15.22 -2.53
C GLY A 90 0.98 14.28 -2.76
N PHE A 91 1.11 13.03 -2.33
CA PHE A 91 0.02 12.07 -2.40
C PHE A 91 -0.12 11.29 -1.10
N VAL A 92 -1.36 10.92 -0.79
CA VAL A 92 -1.71 10.09 0.35
C VAL A 92 -1.40 8.64 -0.01
N PHE A 93 -0.49 8.01 0.71
CA PHE A 93 -0.10 6.61 0.43
C PHE A 93 -0.56 5.62 1.50
N LYS A 94 -0.92 6.12 2.67
CA LYS A 94 -1.41 5.32 3.78
C LYS A 94 -2.41 6.14 4.57
N ILE A 95 -3.49 5.50 5.01
CA ILE A 95 -4.40 6.04 6.01
C ILE A 95 -4.39 5.07 7.18
N GLN A 96 -4.37 5.59 8.39
CA GLN A 96 -4.45 4.79 9.60
C GLN A 96 -5.48 5.41 10.53
N ALA A 97 -6.45 4.62 10.99
CA ALA A 97 -7.41 5.06 11.98
C ALA A 97 -7.00 4.60 13.38
N ASN A 98 -7.61 5.24 14.36
CA ASN A 98 -7.61 4.84 15.75
C ASN A 98 -6.21 4.68 16.35
N MET A 99 -5.31 5.59 16.00
CA MET A 99 -3.97 5.62 16.59
C MET A 99 -4.01 6.09 18.05
N ASP A 100 -4.97 6.96 18.40
CA ASP A 100 -5.34 7.27 19.77
C ASP A 100 -6.73 6.68 20.10
N PRO A 101 -6.81 5.67 20.99
CA PRO A 101 -8.06 5.05 21.41
C PRO A 101 -9.10 6.02 21.99
N LEU A 102 -8.66 7.14 22.59
CA LEU A 102 -9.54 8.13 23.22
C LEU A 102 -10.18 9.06 22.19
N HIS A 103 -9.43 9.43 21.15
CA HIS A 103 -9.84 10.44 20.18
C HIS A 103 -10.33 9.85 18.85
N ARG A 104 -10.12 8.54 18.62
CA ARG A 104 -10.46 7.82 17.38
C ARG A 104 -10.03 8.60 16.14
N ASP A 105 -8.80 9.11 16.21
CA ASP A 105 -8.25 9.97 15.19
C ASP A 105 -7.87 9.15 13.95
N ARG A 106 -8.06 9.76 12.79
CA ARG A 106 -7.63 9.21 11.51
C ARG A 106 -6.48 10.06 11.01
N THR A 107 -5.40 9.43 10.58
CA THR A 107 -4.23 10.12 10.04
C THR A 107 -4.01 9.67 8.60
N ALA A 108 -3.96 10.63 7.68
CA ALA A 108 -3.50 10.41 6.31
C ALA A 108 -2.00 10.71 6.24
N PHE A 109 -1.23 9.76 5.75
CA PHE A 109 0.20 9.89 5.51
C PHE A 109 0.43 10.34 4.08
N ILE A 110 1.01 11.52 3.95
CA ILE A 110 1.29 12.18 2.68
C ILE A 110 2.80 12.12 2.44
N ARG A 111 3.20 11.61 1.28
CA ARG A 111 4.56 11.76 0.79
C ARG A 111 4.67 13.05 0.01
N VAL A 112 5.52 13.96 0.47
CA VAL A 112 5.83 15.20 -0.24
C VAL A 112 6.66 14.86 -1.48
N CYS A 113 6.22 15.38 -2.62
CA CYS A 113 6.79 15.08 -3.93
C CYS A 113 7.47 16.29 -4.57
N SER A 114 6.94 17.50 -4.38
CA SER A 114 7.58 18.75 -4.81
C SER A 114 7.26 19.91 -3.87
N GLY A 115 8.04 20.99 -4.00
CA GLY A 115 7.83 22.24 -3.30
C GLY A 115 8.03 22.11 -1.80
N ARG A 116 7.41 23.04 -1.07
CA ARG A 116 7.51 23.10 0.39
C ARG A 116 6.14 22.99 1.02
N PHE A 117 5.99 22.02 1.92
CA PHE A 117 4.86 21.99 2.82
C PHE A 117 5.06 23.04 3.91
N THR A 118 4.01 23.79 4.23
CA THR A 118 3.97 24.66 5.41
C THR A 118 2.70 24.38 6.20
N LYS A 119 2.81 24.38 7.52
CA LYS A 119 1.67 24.21 8.42
C LYS A 119 0.52 25.14 8.05
N ASP A 120 -0.70 24.59 8.13
CA ASP A 120 -1.94 25.30 7.86
C ASP A 120 -2.11 25.80 6.42
N MET A 121 -1.27 25.34 5.48
CA MET A 121 -1.47 25.64 4.08
C MET A 121 -2.80 25.07 3.55
N GLN A 122 -3.37 25.75 2.56
CA GLN A 122 -4.51 25.25 1.80
C GLN A 122 -4.01 24.47 0.59
N VAL A 123 -4.55 23.26 0.41
CA VAL A 123 -4.27 22.41 -0.74
C VAL A 123 -5.55 22.04 -1.45
N LEU A 124 -5.48 21.87 -2.76
CA LEU A 124 -6.56 21.30 -3.55
C LEU A 124 -6.42 19.78 -3.57
N ASN A 125 -7.53 19.08 -3.38
CA ASN A 125 -7.66 17.65 -3.71
C ASN A 125 -8.36 17.52 -5.07
N PRO A 126 -7.65 17.19 -6.17
CA PRO A 126 -8.24 17.13 -7.52
C PRO A 126 -9.28 16.02 -7.72
N ARG A 127 -9.34 15.00 -6.85
CA ARG A 127 -10.40 13.98 -6.91
C ARG A 127 -11.74 14.58 -6.49
N THR A 128 -11.75 15.37 -5.42
CA THR A 128 -12.99 15.94 -4.86
C THR A 128 -13.27 17.37 -5.30
N GLY A 129 -12.27 18.06 -5.88
CA GLY A 129 -12.34 19.48 -6.23
C GLY A 129 -12.34 20.42 -5.03
N LYS A 130 -12.15 19.91 -3.81
CA LYS A 130 -12.24 20.70 -2.58
C LYS A 130 -10.87 21.25 -2.17
N SER A 131 -10.86 22.52 -1.74
CA SER A 131 -9.72 23.12 -1.04
C SER A 131 -9.81 22.76 0.45
N ILE A 132 -8.72 22.24 1.01
CA ILE A 132 -8.63 21.71 2.37
C ILE A 132 -7.42 22.34 3.07
N ARG A 133 -7.62 22.84 4.29
CA ARG A 133 -6.53 23.30 5.15
C ARG A 133 -5.84 22.11 5.81
N LEU A 134 -4.53 21.98 5.65
CA LEU A 134 -3.73 20.94 6.31
C LEU A 134 -3.35 21.38 7.74
N SER A 135 -4.31 21.27 8.64
CA SER A 135 -4.14 21.61 10.06
C SER A 135 -3.48 20.47 10.85
N ARG A 136 -2.70 20.84 11.89
CA ARG A 136 -2.03 19.92 12.82
C ARG A 136 -1.18 18.82 12.13
N PRO A 137 -0.28 19.19 11.21
CA PRO A 137 0.66 18.23 10.64
C PRO A 137 1.60 17.67 11.71
N SER A 138 1.83 16.36 11.64
CA SER A 138 2.76 15.64 12.51
C SER A 138 3.76 14.84 11.71
N ARG A 139 5.02 14.81 12.15
CA ARG A 139 5.97 13.76 11.79
C ARG A 139 5.78 12.62 12.77
N MET A 140 5.74 11.41 12.25
CA MET A 140 5.92 10.23 13.09
C MET A 140 7.41 9.95 13.18
N PHE A 141 7.97 10.10 14.37
CA PHE A 141 9.31 9.62 14.66
C PHE A 141 9.20 8.54 15.75
N ALA A 142 9.40 7.28 15.35
CA ALA A 142 9.11 6.11 16.19
C ALA A 142 7.68 6.12 16.76
N ARG A 143 7.51 6.24 18.09
CA ARG A 143 6.21 6.27 18.77
C ARG A 143 5.70 7.69 19.06
N GLU A 144 6.50 8.71 18.78
CA GLU A 144 6.19 10.09 19.13
C GLU A 144 5.68 10.88 17.92
N ARG A 145 4.70 11.76 18.19
CA ARG A 145 4.17 12.72 17.22
C ARG A 145 4.78 14.08 17.50
N ALA A 146 5.64 14.53 16.61
CA ALA A 146 6.16 15.89 16.64
C ALA A 146 5.34 16.76 15.68
N THR A 147 4.91 17.94 16.12
CA THR A 147 4.29 18.92 15.21
C THR A 147 5.34 19.39 14.20
N VAL A 148 4.96 19.48 12.93
CA VAL A 148 5.87 19.88 11.84
C VAL A 148 5.41 21.20 11.26
N ASP A 149 6.27 22.22 11.28
CA ASP A 149 5.94 23.50 10.67
C ASP A 149 6.24 23.54 9.17
N GLU A 150 7.25 22.79 8.71
CA GLU A 150 7.59 22.65 7.29
C GLU A 150 8.15 21.27 6.91
N ALA A 151 7.97 20.86 5.66
CA ALA A 151 8.50 19.62 5.12
C ALA A 151 8.85 19.74 3.63
N PHE A 152 9.78 18.90 3.17
CA PHE A 152 10.40 18.96 1.85
C PHE A 152 10.16 17.67 1.05
N PRO A 153 10.41 17.65 -0.27
CA PRO A 153 10.29 16.44 -1.08
C PRO A 153 11.12 15.32 -0.46
N GLY A 154 10.54 14.13 -0.33
CA GLY A 154 11.16 13.06 0.47
C GLY A 154 10.49 12.84 1.82
N ASP A 155 9.94 13.89 2.41
CA ASP A 155 9.33 13.76 3.71
C ASP A 155 7.97 13.07 3.67
N VAL A 156 7.65 12.41 4.79
CA VAL A 156 6.33 11.89 5.08
C VAL A 156 5.73 12.70 6.22
N ILE A 157 4.57 13.30 5.95
CA ILE A 157 3.79 14.05 6.95
C ILE A 157 2.47 13.33 7.21
N GLY A 158 2.07 13.28 8.48
CA GLY A 158 0.75 12.81 8.89
C GLY A 158 -0.17 14.00 9.13
N VAL A 159 -1.38 13.97 8.55
CA VAL A 159 -2.42 14.99 8.79
C VAL A 159 -3.70 14.33 9.26
N THR A 160 -4.46 15.02 10.11
CA THR A 160 -5.77 14.52 10.52
C THR A 160 -6.71 14.39 9.32
N ASN A 161 -7.36 13.24 9.18
CA ASN A 161 -8.27 12.93 8.09
C ASN A 161 -9.69 12.71 8.61
N PRO A 162 -10.59 13.71 8.57
CA PRO A 162 -11.98 13.51 8.93
C PRO A 162 -12.79 12.69 7.90
N GLY A 163 -12.14 12.04 6.93
CA GLY A 163 -12.77 11.36 5.78
C GLY A 163 -12.69 12.18 4.50
N ALA A 164 -11.83 13.20 4.47
CA ALA A 164 -11.62 14.07 3.30
C ALA A 164 -10.61 13.47 2.29
N PHE A 165 -9.76 12.56 2.75
CA PHE A 165 -8.70 11.94 1.94
C PHE A 165 -8.91 10.44 1.80
N ALA A 166 -8.54 9.91 0.64
CA ALA A 166 -8.44 8.48 0.32
C ALA A 166 -6.99 8.11 -0.08
N ILE A 167 -6.63 6.83 0.02
CA ILE A 167 -5.34 6.33 -0.48
C ILE A 167 -5.25 6.58 -1.99
N GLY A 168 -4.13 7.13 -2.43
CA GLY A 168 -3.89 7.57 -3.81
C GLY A 168 -4.25 9.03 -4.09
N ASP A 169 -4.93 9.73 -3.17
CA ASP A 169 -5.28 11.13 -3.37
C ASP A 169 -4.04 12.00 -3.55
N THR A 170 -4.04 12.81 -4.61
CA THR A 170 -3.05 13.87 -4.80
C THR A 170 -3.52 15.16 -4.12
N LEU A 171 -2.60 15.84 -3.47
CA LEU A 171 -2.79 17.14 -2.84
C LEU A 171 -1.79 18.12 -3.47
N CYS A 172 -2.26 19.24 -3.99
CA CYS A 172 -1.41 20.19 -4.69
C CYS A 172 -1.83 21.64 -4.44
N VAL A 173 -0.88 22.56 -4.62
CA VAL A 173 -1.13 24.01 -4.70
C VAL A 173 -1.04 24.46 -6.15
N GLY A 174 -1.97 25.32 -6.56
CA GLY A 174 -2.00 25.86 -7.92
C GLY A 174 -2.64 24.89 -8.91
N THR A 175 -1.91 24.54 -9.96
CA THR A 175 -2.43 23.76 -11.08
C THR A 175 -2.79 22.33 -10.65
N PRO A 176 -4.06 21.87 -10.83
CA PRO A 176 -4.47 20.53 -10.42
C PRO A 176 -3.73 19.45 -11.20
N LEU A 177 -3.08 18.51 -10.50
CA LEU A 177 -2.41 17.36 -11.08
C LEU A 177 -2.78 16.08 -10.31
N ARG A 178 -2.66 14.92 -10.94
CA ARG A 178 -2.91 13.62 -10.33
C ARG A 178 -1.70 12.73 -10.52
N TYR A 179 -1.10 12.29 -9.42
CA TYR A 179 -0.08 11.25 -9.47
C TYR A 179 -0.69 9.92 -9.92
N THR A 180 0.14 9.08 -10.55
CA THR A 180 -0.25 7.71 -10.89
C THR A 180 -0.78 7.00 -9.65
N ALA A 181 -1.94 6.35 -9.81
CA ALA A 181 -2.59 5.63 -8.74
C ALA A 181 -1.65 4.59 -8.12
N ILE A 182 -1.76 4.41 -6.80
CA ILE A 182 -1.09 3.31 -6.11
C ILE A 182 -1.80 2.04 -6.56
N PRO A 183 -1.09 1.06 -7.15
CA PRO A 183 -1.73 -0.14 -7.65
C PRO A 183 -2.46 -0.84 -6.51
N ARG A 184 -3.75 -1.14 -6.72
CA ARG A 184 -4.51 -2.05 -5.86
C ARG A 184 -4.21 -3.46 -6.34
N PHE A 185 -3.83 -4.33 -5.42
CA PHE A 185 -3.60 -5.73 -5.74
C PHE A 185 -4.95 -6.46 -5.89
N ALA A 186 -5.02 -7.37 -6.85
CA ALA A 186 -6.18 -8.22 -7.03
C ALA A 186 -6.35 -9.12 -5.79
N PRO A 187 -7.54 -9.21 -5.19
CA PRO A 187 -7.77 -10.14 -4.10
C PRO A 187 -7.79 -11.59 -4.61
N GLU A 188 -7.28 -12.49 -3.78
CA GLU A 188 -7.19 -13.93 -4.05
C GLU A 188 -7.93 -14.75 -2.98
N CYS A 189 -8.15 -14.18 -1.79
CA CYS A 189 -8.89 -14.79 -0.70
C CYS A 189 -10.21 -14.05 -0.48
N PHE A 190 -11.29 -14.80 -0.21
CA PHE A 190 -12.63 -14.25 -0.05
C PHE A 190 -13.32 -14.87 1.17
N ALA A 191 -14.06 -14.07 1.92
CA ALA A 191 -14.82 -14.56 3.06
C ALA A 191 -16.06 -13.70 3.32
N LEU A 192 -17.15 -14.32 3.76
CA LEU A 192 -18.33 -13.62 4.24
C LEU A 192 -18.09 -13.15 5.68
N LEU A 193 -18.40 -11.88 5.96
CA LEU A 193 -18.27 -11.31 7.30
C LEU A 193 -19.67 -11.12 7.93
N GLN A 194 -19.90 -11.83 9.03
CA GLN A 194 -21.18 -11.83 9.74
C GLN A 194 -21.05 -11.13 11.09
N ASN A 195 -21.95 -10.18 11.36
CA ASN A 195 -22.03 -9.53 12.66
C ASN A 195 -22.80 -10.42 13.65
N ARG A 196 -22.18 -10.80 14.77
CA ARG A 196 -22.81 -11.63 15.80
C ARG A 196 -23.94 -10.93 16.56
N SER A 197 -23.93 -9.59 16.59
CA SER A 197 -24.86 -8.80 17.40
C SER A 197 -25.62 -7.78 16.55
N LEU A 198 -26.92 -8.03 16.34
CA LEU A 198 -27.82 -7.09 15.67
C LEU A 198 -27.85 -5.70 16.33
N ALA A 199 -27.71 -5.63 17.66
CA ALA A 199 -27.67 -4.37 18.40
C ALA A 199 -26.45 -3.49 18.03
N LYS A 200 -25.34 -4.10 17.59
CA LYS A 200 -24.10 -3.40 17.22
C LYS A 200 -23.95 -3.13 15.72
N HIS A 201 -25.04 -3.21 14.96
CA HIS A 201 -25.03 -3.05 13.50
C HIS A 201 -24.40 -1.73 13.02
N LYS A 202 -24.68 -0.62 13.71
CA LYS A 202 -24.10 0.70 13.36
C LYS A 202 -22.60 0.75 13.61
N GLN A 203 -22.12 0.15 14.70
CA GLN A 203 -20.69 0.06 15.02
C GLN A 203 -19.98 -0.87 14.04
N PHE A 204 -20.60 -2.00 13.67
CA PHE A 204 -20.08 -2.94 12.67
C PHE A 204 -19.83 -2.24 11.33
N HIS A 205 -20.85 -1.55 10.79
CA HIS A 205 -20.72 -0.83 9.53
C HIS A 205 -19.66 0.26 9.61
N LYS A 206 -19.66 1.05 10.70
CA LYS A 206 -18.66 2.11 10.89
C LYS A 206 -17.24 1.55 10.93
N GLY A 207 -17.02 0.45 11.66
CA GLY A 207 -15.71 -0.18 11.76
C GLY A 207 -15.25 -0.77 10.43
N LEU A 208 -16.14 -1.49 9.74
CA LEU A 208 -15.85 -2.06 8.43
C LEU A 208 -15.49 -0.97 7.41
N THR A 209 -16.28 0.10 7.32
CA THR A 209 -15.99 1.23 6.43
C THR A 209 -14.62 1.83 6.71
N GLN A 210 -14.24 2.00 7.97
CA GLN A 210 -12.92 2.55 8.33
C GLN A 210 -11.78 1.60 7.96
N LEU A 211 -11.93 0.30 8.18
CA LEU A 211 -10.93 -0.69 7.78
C LEU A 211 -10.74 -0.76 6.25
N VAL A 212 -11.82 -0.58 5.49
CA VAL A 212 -11.77 -0.47 4.02
C VAL A 212 -11.08 0.81 3.58
N GLU A 213 -11.39 1.95 4.20
CA GLU A 213 -10.72 3.24 3.93
C GLU A 213 -9.21 3.18 4.20
N GLU A 214 -8.78 2.42 5.22
CA GLU A 214 -7.37 2.16 5.53
C GLU A 214 -6.69 1.20 4.54
N GLY A 215 -7.46 0.54 3.67
CA GLY A 215 -6.95 -0.46 2.72
C GLY A 215 -6.59 -1.80 3.36
N VAL A 216 -7.13 -2.11 4.55
CA VAL A 216 -6.86 -3.39 5.24
C VAL A 216 -7.41 -4.57 4.42
N VAL A 217 -8.61 -4.40 3.86
CA VAL A 217 -9.28 -5.36 2.97
C VAL A 217 -10.13 -4.59 1.96
N GLN A 218 -10.48 -5.24 0.85
CA GLN A 218 -11.57 -4.79 -0.01
C GLN A 218 -12.87 -5.44 0.46
N VAL A 219 -14.00 -4.79 0.15
CA VAL A 219 -15.34 -5.32 0.48
C VAL A 219 -16.21 -5.27 -0.76
N PHE A 220 -16.91 -6.38 -0.98
CA PHE A 220 -17.93 -6.52 -1.99
C PHE A 220 -19.29 -6.75 -1.36
N TYR A 221 -20.34 -6.35 -2.06
CA TYR A 221 -21.73 -6.52 -1.68
C TYR A 221 -22.49 -7.23 -2.78
N ASP A 222 -23.30 -8.20 -2.40
CA ASP A 222 -24.15 -8.89 -3.37
C ASP A 222 -25.26 -7.97 -3.91
N VAL A 223 -25.52 -8.05 -5.21
CA VAL A 223 -26.62 -7.35 -5.90
C VAL A 223 -27.98 -8.00 -5.67
N ALA A 224 -28.03 -9.32 -5.48
CA ALA A 224 -29.27 -10.10 -5.43
C ALA A 224 -29.90 -10.14 -4.02
N ASN A 225 -29.11 -9.94 -2.97
CA ASN A 225 -29.57 -10.07 -1.60
C ASN A 225 -30.03 -8.73 -1.02
N MET A 226 -31.26 -8.69 -0.49
CA MET A 226 -31.75 -7.55 0.30
C MET A 226 -30.89 -7.31 1.56
N ARG A 227 -30.28 -8.36 2.10
CA ARG A 227 -29.24 -8.27 3.14
C ARG A 227 -27.88 -8.13 2.45
N ARG A 228 -27.33 -6.92 2.47
CA ARG A 228 -25.97 -6.61 1.98
C ARG A 228 -24.92 -7.13 2.95
N GLU A 229 -24.83 -8.45 3.10
CA GLU A 229 -23.75 -9.06 3.88
C GLU A 229 -22.42 -8.81 3.16
N PRO A 230 -21.42 -8.24 3.85
CA PRO A 230 -20.15 -7.87 3.23
C PRO A 230 -19.31 -9.12 2.95
N ILE A 231 -18.85 -9.24 1.71
CA ILE A 231 -17.83 -10.20 1.29
C ILE A 231 -16.49 -9.49 1.41
N LEU A 232 -15.64 -9.92 2.33
CA LEU A 232 -14.25 -9.50 2.42
C LEU A 232 -13.45 -10.10 1.28
N ALA A 233 -12.56 -9.30 0.71
CA ALA A 233 -11.64 -9.72 -0.32
C ALA A 233 -10.23 -9.20 0.00
N ALA A 234 -9.26 -10.11 0.01
CA ALA A 234 -7.91 -9.86 0.49
C ALA A 234 -6.87 -10.56 -0.39
N VAL A 235 -5.62 -10.09 -0.33
CA VAL A 235 -4.48 -10.76 -0.98
C VAL A 235 -4.04 -11.97 -0.15
N GLY A 236 -4.18 -11.91 1.18
CA GLY A 236 -3.86 -13.02 2.07
C GLY A 236 -4.84 -13.15 3.23
N GLU A 237 -5.07 -14.39 3.66
CA GLU A 237 -6.06 -14.75 4.68
C GLU A 237 -5.84 -14.06 6.03
N LEU A 238 -4.58 -13.77 6.41
CA LEU A 238 -4.25 -13.08 7.66
C LEU A 238 -4.94 -11.70 7.78
N GLN A 239 -5.27 -11.06 6.65
CA GLN A 239 -5.98 -9.79 6.65
C GLN A 239 -7.38 -9.94 7.26
N PHE A 240 -8.03 -11.10 7.14
CA PHE A 240 -9.32 -11.38 7.76
C PHE A 240 -9.23 -11.45 9.29
N ASP A 241 -8.17 -12.06 9.81
CA ASP A 241 -7.92 -12.09 11.26
C ASP A 241 -7.66 -10.68 11.81
N VAL A 242 -6.94 -9.84 11.05
CA VAL A 242 -6.74 -8.43 11.40
C VAL A 242 -8.08 -7.69 11.44
N VAL A 243 -8.97 -7.89 10.47
CA VAL A 243 -10.32 -7.29 10.45
C VAL A 243 -11.12 -7.73 11.68
N ARG A 244 -11.17 -9.02 11.98
CA ARG A 244 -11.88 -9.57 13.16
C ARG A 244 -11.33 -8.97 14.46
N ALA A 245 -10.00 -8.97 14.62
CA ALA A 245 -9.35 -8.45 15.81
C ALA A 245 -9.60 -6.96 16.01
N ARG A 246 -9.51 -6.15 14.95
CA ARG A 246 -9.74 -4.70 15.01
C ARG A 246 -11.21 -4.34 15.23
N LEU A 247 -12.15 -5.06 14.61
CA LEU A 247 -13.58 -4.89 14.90
C LEU A 247 -13.87 -5.14 16.39
N ALA A 248 -13.27 -6.17 16.98
CA ALA A 248 -13.44 -6.48 18.39
C ALA A 248 -12.79 -5.44 19.30
N SER A 249 -11.51 -5.09 19.07
CA SER A 249 -10.75 -4.22 19.97
C SER A 249 -11.12 -2.73 19.85
N GLU A 250 -11.39 -2.24 18.64
CA GLU A 250 -11.58 -0.80 18.38
C GLU A 250 -13.05 -0.38 18.40
N TYR A 251 -13.93 -1.29 17.98
CA TYR A 251 -15.37 -1.03 17.82
C TYR A 251 -16.23 -1.85 18.78
N GLY A 252 -15.63 -2.80 19.52
CA GLY A 252 -16.36 -3.69 20.42
C GLY A 252 -17.31 -4.63 19.69
N VAL A 253 -17.03 -4.96 18.43
CA VAL A 253 -17.88 -5.78 17.57
C VAL A 253 -17.25 -7.14 17.36
N GLU A 254 -17.93 -8.19 17.82
CA GLU A 254 -17.55 -9.56 17.46
C GLU A 254 -18.19 -9.92 16.12
N ALA A 255 -17.37 -10.47 15.22
CA ALA A 255 -17.79 -10.89 13.91
C ALA A 255 -17.23 -12.27 13.58
N ASP A 256 -18.06 -13.07 12.93
CA ASP A 256 -17.69 -14.38 12.40
C ASP A 256 -17.27 -14.24 10.93
N ILE A 257 -16.31 -15.06 10.52
CA ILE A 257 -15.75 -15.06 9.16
C ILE A 257 -15.94 -16.45 8.59
N GLU A 258 -16.65 -16.53 7.46
CA GLU A 258 -16.92 -17.76 6.74
C GLU A 258 -16.16 -17.72 5.39
N PRO A 259 -15.14 -18.57 5.18
CA PRO A 259 -14.40 -18.60 3.92
C PRO A 259 -15.29 -18.92 2.72
N LEU A 260 -15.03 -18.26 1.59
CA LEU A 260 -15.71 -18.50 0.32
C LEU A 260 -14.72 -19.10 -0.70
N ASN A 261 -15.22 -19.97 -1.58
CA ASN A 261 -14.41 -20.71 -2.55
C ASN A 261 -14.11 -19.92 -3.85
N TYR A 262 -14.07 -18.59 -3.78
CA TYR A 262 -13.66 -17.76 -4.91
C TYR A 262 -12.13 -17.68 -4.97
N VAL A 263 -11.59 -17.63 -6.19
CA VAL A 263 -10.14 -17.57 -6.46
C VAL A 263 -9.72 -16.29 -7.18
N ALA A 264 -10.69 -15.56 -7.76
CA ALA A 264 -10.41 -14.33 -8.47
C ALA A 264 -11.61 -13.37 -8.47
N ALA A 265 -11.30 -12.08 -8.43
CA ALA A 265 -12.23 -10.99 -8.72
C ALA A 265 -11.78 -10.24 -9.98
N ARG A 266 -12.72 -9.88 -10.86
CA ARG A 266 -12.43 -9.04 -12.03
C ARG A 266 -13.45 -7.93 -12.22
N TRP A 267 -12.98 -6.78 -12.68
CA TRP A 267 -13.81 -5.64 -13.07
C TRP A 267 -14.01 -5.65 -14.59
N PRO A 268 -15.20 -6.04 -15.09
CA PRO A 268 -15.46 -6.04 -16.52
C PRO A 268 -15.57 -4.62 -17.08
N SER A 269 -15.13 -4.41 -18.32
CA SER A 269 -15.33 -3.17 -19.07
C SER A 269 -16.73 -3.12 -19.70
N CYS A 270 -17.79 -3.12 -18.89
CA CYS A 270 -19.17 -3.11 -19.37
C CYS A 270 -20.09 -2.27 -18.50
N THR A 271 -21.24 -1.86 -19.07
CA THR A 271 -22.33 -1.28 -18.29
C THR A 271 -23.18 -2.40 -17.66
N PRO A 272 -23.96 -2.10 -16.59
CA PRO A 272 -24.91 -3.06 -16.03
C PRO A 272 -25.90 -3.63 -17.05
N GLU A 273 -26.33 -2.82 -18.02
CA GLU A 273 -27.30 -3.23 -19.05
C GLU A 273 -26.68 -4.25 -20.00
N MET A 274 -25.41 -4.04 -20.41
CA MET A 274 -24.68 -4.98 -21.27
C MET A 274 -24.47 -6.32 -20.56
N LEU A 275 -24.15 -6.29 -19.27
CA LEU A 275 -23.96 -7.52 -18.50
C LEU A 275 -25.27 -8.27 -18.30
N GLY A 276 -26.38 -7.56 -18.03
CA GLY A 276 -27.70 -8.16 -17.84
C GLY A 276 -28.30 -8.82 -19.08
N GLN A 277 -27.80 -8.49 -20.28
CA GLN A 277 -28.17 -9.15 -21.53
C GLN A 277 -27.44 -10.48 -21.73
N GLU A 278 -26.37 -10.72 -20.98
CA GLU A 278 -25.51 -11.88 -21.09
C GLU A 278 -25.80 -12.88 -19.96
N ARG A 279 -25.95 -14.16 -20.28
CA ARG A 279 -26.03 -15.20 -19.26
C ARG A 279 -24.64 -15.57 -18.78
N MET A 280 -24.27 -15.17 -17.57
CA MET A 280 -23.04 -15.62 -16.91
C MET A 280 -23.15 -17.10 -16.49
N PRO A 281 -22.03 -17.84 -16.47
CA PRO A 281 -22.00 -19.18 -15.86
C PRO A 281 -22.46 -19.12 -14.40
N MET A 282 -23.15 -20.16 -13.92
CA MET A 282 -23.66 -20.21 -12.53
C MET A 282 -22.57 -20.08 -11.46
N ALA A 283 -21.34 -20.46 -11.80
CA ALA A 283 -20.20 -20.38 -10.90
C ALA A 283 -19.56 -18.99 -10.85
N VAL A 284 -20.00 -18.05 -11.70
CA VAL A 284 -19.60 -16.65 -11.65
C VAL A 284 -20.64 -15.85 -10.89
N ARG A 285 -20.21 -15.11 -9.87
CA ARG A 285 -21.10 -14.27 -9.06
C ARG A 285 -20.86 -12.80 -9.36
N GLU A 286 -21.93 -12.07 -9.65
CA GLU A 286 -21.91 -10.61 -9.73
C GLU A 286 -22.03 -10.01 -8.32
N VAL A 287 -21.13 -9.07 -8.02
CA VAL A 287 -21.13 -8.27 -6.78
C VAL A 287 -20.78 -6.82 -7.09
N ARG A 288 -20.91 -5.93 -6.10
CA ARG A 288 -20.52 -4.51 -6.17
C ARG A 288 -19.40 -4.20 -5.22
N ASP A 289 -18.42 -3.41 -5.65
CA ASP A 289 -17.40 -2.86 -4.75
C ASP A 289 -17.90 -1.63 -3.97
N SER A 290 -17.00 -1.07 -3.16
CA SER A 290 -17.28 0.13 -2.35
C SER A 290 -17.64 1.37 -3.18
N ASP A 291 -17.26 1.40 -4.46
CA ASP A 291 -17.53 2.48 -5.41
C ASP A 291 -18.74 2.15 -6.33
N ASP A 292 -19.53 1.12 -5.98
CA ASP A 292 -20.70 0.61 -6.70
C ASP A 292 -20.41 0.06 -8.11
N ARG A 293 -19.14 -0.29 -8.37
CA ARG A 293 -18.71 -0.87 -9.64
C ARG A 293 -18.99 -2.36 -9.66
N ILE A 294 -19.29 -2.88 -10.84
CA ILE A 294 -19.50 -4.31 -11.06
C ILE A 294 -18.19 -5.07 -10.85
N VAL A 295 -18.28 -6.17 -10.12
CA VAL A 295 -17.20 -7.14 -9.94
C VAL A 295 -17.74 -8.53 -10.19
N LEU A 296 -16.98 -9.34 -10.93
CA LEU A 296 -17.26 -10.75 -11.15
C LEU A 296 -16.32 -11.59 -10.28
N LEU A 297 -16.89 -12.45 -9.44
CA LEU A 297 -16.16 -13.43 -8.63
C LEU A 297 -16.17 -14.79 -9.32
N PHE A 298 -15.01 -15.44 -9.37
CA PHE A 298 -14.80 -16.72 -10.05
C PHE A 298 -14.38 -17.80 -9.06
N THR A 299 -14.85 -19.03 -9.23
CA THR A 299 -14.47 -20.16 -8.37
C THR A 299 -13.28 -20.95 -8.91
N SER A 300 -12.92 -20.76 -10.18
CA SER A 300 -11.72 -21.37 -10.77
C SER A 300 -11.06 -20.49 -11.83
N ALA A 301 -9.76 -20.72 -12.06
CA ALA A 301 -9.03 -20.08 -13.16
C ALA A 301 -9.57 -20.49 -14.54
N TRP A 302 -10.15 -21.69 -14.65
CA TRP A 302 -10.75 -22.17 -15.88
C TRP A 302 -12.01 -21.37 -16.25
N GLU A 303 -12.87 -21.07 -15.26
CA GLU A 303 -14.06 -20.23 -15.48
C GLU A 303 -13.70 -18.82 -15.91
N LEU A 304 -12.66 -18.24 -15.32
CA LEU A 304 -12.13 -16.95 -15.73
C LEU A 304 -11.71 -17.00 -17.21
N ALA A 305 -10.86 -17.95 -17.58
CA ALA A 305 -10.40 -18.09 -18.97
C ALA A 305 -11.55 -18.38 -19.96
N TYR A 306 -12.57 -19.13 -19.53
CA TYR A 306 -13.77 -19.38 -20.32
C TYR A 306 -14.54 -18.09 -20.59
N VAL A 307 -14.79 -17.26 -19.57
CA VAL A 307 -15.50 -15.99 -19.77
C VAL A 307 -14.68 -15.03 -20.63
N GLU A 308 -13.36 -14.93 -20.45
CA GLU A 308 -12.50 -14.10 -21.28
C GLU A 308 -12.54 -14.52 -22.77
N ARG A 309 -12.59 -15.82 -23.04
CA ARG A 309 -12.64 -16.36 -24.41
C ARG A 309 -13.99 -16.19 -25.07
N GLU A 310 -15.07 -16.51 -24.36
CA GLU A 310 -16.43 -16.48 -24.93
C GLU A 310 -17.03 -15.07 -24.95
N ARG A 311 -16.52 -14.16 -24.11
CA ARG A 311 -17.00 -12.77 -24.02
C ARG A 311 -15.85 -11.76 -24.12
N PRO A 312 -15.10 -11.75 -25.23
CA PRO A 312 -13.96 -10.86 -25.41
C PRO A 312 -14.35 -9.38 -25.41
N GLN A 313 -15.64 -9.05 -25.60
CA GLN A 313 -16.18 -7.70 -25.44
C GLN A 313 -16.07 -7.16 -24.01
N PHE A 314 -15.93 -8.03 -23.01
CA PHE A 314 -15.73 -7.66 -21.61
C PHE A 314 -14.25 -7.81 -21.28
N GLN A 315 -13.49 -6.71 -21.32
CA GLN A 315 -12.14 -6.69 -20.80
C GLN A 315 -12.19 -6.86 -19.28
N LEU A 316 -11.74 -8.02 -18.80
CA LEU A 316 -11.72 -8.35 -17.37
C LEU A 316 -10.45 -7.82 -16.71
N ARG A 317 -10.53 -6.71 -16.00
CA ARG A 317 -9.38 -6.11 -15.31
C ARG A 317 -9.15 -6.73 -13.93
N SER A 318 -7.88 -6.89 -13.54
CA SER A 318 -7.47 -7.43 -12.23
C SER A 318 -7.56 -6.40 -11.10
N ALA A 319 -7.66 -5.12 -11.42
CA ALA A 319 -7.86 -4.03 -10.47
C ALA A 319 -8.85 -3.01 -11.03
N ALA A 320 -9.51 -2.29 -10.14
CA ALA A 320 -10.37 -1.16 -10.49
C ALA A 320 -9.51 0.08 -10.78
N ASP A 321 -9.84 0.83 -11.84
CA ASP A 321 -9.16 2.10 -12.22
C ASP A 321 -9.54 3.29 -11.33
#